data_AF-A0A963S8K9-F1
#
_entry.id   AF-A0A963S8K9-F1
#
_cell.length_a   1.000
_cell.length_b   1.000
_cell.length_c   1.000
_cell.angle_alpha   90.00
_cell.angle_beta   90.00
_cell.angle_gamma   90.00
#
_symmetry.space_group_name_H-M   'P 1'
#
loop_
_entity.id
_entity.type
_entity.pdbx_description
1 polymer ?
#
loop_
_entity_poly.entity_id
_entity_poly.type
_entity_poly.pdbx_seq_one_letter_code
_entity_poly.pdbx_strand_id
1 'polypeptide(L)'
;MLMIPTLLGIMLVSFAIIQFAPGGPIERIIAQLQGTDVSAIGRVSGSSGGDFGAQAPGSAGTDAVNSQYRGAQGLDPEFIKELEKQFGFDKSVHERFLLMLGNYIRFDFGESYFRDISVIDLIKE
;
A
#
# COMPACT_ATOMS: atom_id res chain seq x y z
N MET A 1 -12.87 -27.13 27.59
CA MET A 1 -12.50 -26.95 26.17
C MET A 1 -13.02 -25.60 25.67
N LEU A 2 -12.32 -24.50 26.00
CA LEU A 2 -12.68 -23.14 25.55
C LEU A 2 -11.63 -22.51 24.62
N MET A 3 -10.44 -23.13 24.51
CA MET A 3 -9.29 -22.60 23.76
C MET A 3 -9.58 -22.42 22.26
N ILE A 4 -10.24 -23.40 21.62
CA ILE A 4 -10.52 -23.37 20.18
C ILE A 4 -11.54 -22.26 19.84
N PRO A 5 -12.70 -22.15 20.52
CA PRO A 5 -13.62 -21.03 20.32
C PRO A 5 -12.98 -19.66 20.61
N THR A 6 -12.16 -19.54 21.65
CA THR A 6 -11.50 -18.26 21.98
C THR A 6 -10.48 -17.87 20.92
N LEU A 7 -9.70 -18.82 20.39
CA LEU A 7 -8.75 -18.57 19.31
C LEU A 7 -9.47 -18.12 18.04
N LEU A 8 -10.56 -18.79 17.65
CA LEU A 8 -11.37 -18.35 16.52
C LEU A 8 -11.96 -16.95 16.73
N GLY A 9 -12.42 -16.65 17.94
CA GLY A 9 -12.96 -15.34 18.29
C GLY A 9 -11.92 -14.22 18.14
N ILE A 10 -10.72 -14.38 18.72
CA ILE A 10 -9.66 -13.36 18.61
C ILE A 10 -9.14 -13.22 17.18
N MET A 11 -9.10 -14.32 16.41
CA MET A 11 -8.70 -14.31 15.00
C MET A 11 -9.71 -13.56 14.14
N LEU A 12 -11.01 -13.78 14.36
CA LEU A 12 -12.08 -13.07 13.68
C LEU A 12 -12.06 -11.57 14.01
N VAL A 13 -11.87 -11.21 15.27
CA VAL A 13 -11.76 -9.81 15.69
C VAL A 13 -10.51 -9.16 15.08
N SER A 14 -9.36 -9.82 15.12
CA SER A 14 -8.12 -9.33 14.50
C SER A 14 -8.29 -9.12 13.00
N PHE A 15 -8.91 -10.09 12.31
CA PHE A 15 -9.20 -10.00 10.89
C PHE A 15 -10.16 -8.85 10.57
N ALA A 16 -11.22 -8.67 11.36
CA ALA A 16 -12.14 -7.55 11.21
C ALA A 16 -11.42 -6.21 11.38
N ILE A 17 -10.57 -6.06 12.41
CA ILE A 17 -9.79 -4.84 12.63
C ILE A 17 -8.91 -4.52 11.41
N ILE A 18 -8.25 -5.51 10.83
CA ILE A 18 -7.40 -5.32 9.64
C ILE A 18 -8.24 -4.94 8.42
N GLN A 19 -9.41 -5.55 8.24
CA GLN A 19 -10.32 -5.24 7.11
C GLN A 19 -10.99 -3.86 7.22
N PHE A 20 -11.18 -3.34 8.44
CA PHE A 20 -11.76 -2.02 8.67
C PHE A 20 -10.71 -0.92 8.91
N ALA A 21 -9.42 -1.28 8.95
CA ALA A 21 -8.36 -0.29 9.09
C ALA A 21 -8.31 0.60 7.84
N PRO A 22 -8.41 1.94 7.98
CA PRO A 22 -8.30 2.84 6.84
C PRO A 22 -6.90 2.72 6.21
N GLY A 23 -6.86 2.43 4.91
CA GLY A 23 -5.62 2.17 4.16
C GLY A 23 -5.20 0.70 4.27
N GLY A 24 -5.73 -0.13 3.37
CA GLY A 24 -5.33 -1.52 3.22
C GLY A 24 -3.89 -1.65 2.70
N PRO A 25 -3.37 -2.89 2.64
CA PRO A 25 -2.00 -3.17 2.17
C PRO A 25 -1.73 -2.61 0.78
N ILE A 26 -2.72 -2.70 -0.11
CA ILE A 26 -2.62 -2.27 -1.51
C ILE A 26 -2.56 -0.74 -1.58
N GLU A 27 -3.42 -0.03 -0.85
CA GLU A 27 -3.41 1.43 -0.81
C GLU A 27 -2.08 1.98 -0.31
N ARG A 28 -1.42 1.27 0.63
CA ARG A 28 -0.09 1.66 1.12
C ARG A 28 1.00 1.47 0.07
N ILE A 29 0.96 0.37 -0.69
CA ILE A 29 1.92 0.10 -1.78
C ILE A 29 1.72 1.10 -2.92
N ILE A 30 0.46 1.37 -3.29
CA ILE A 30 0.11 2.38 -4.30
C ILE A 30 0.56 3.77 -3.83
N ALA A 31 0.31 4.13 -2.57
CA ALA A 31 0.77 5.41 -2.01
C ALA A 31 2.30 5.51 -1.95
N GLN A 32 3.01 4.40 -1.69
CA GLN A 32 4.46 4.35 -1.71
C GLN A 32 5.00 4.54 -3.13
N LEU A 33 4.44 3.86 -4.13
CA LEU A 33 4.82 4.02 -5.54
C LEU A 33 4.51 5.43 -6.07
N GLN A 34 3.30 5.93 -5.83
CA GLN A 34 2.90 7.29 -6.21
C GLN A 34 3.76 8.35 -5.50
N GLY A 35 4.09 8.16 -4.22
CA GLY A 35 4.96 9.07 -3.46
C GLY A 35 6.41 9.07 -3.95
N THR A 36 6.92 7.93 -4.42
CA THR A 36 8.26 7.79 -5.00
C THR A 36 8.34 8.42 -6.40
N ASP A 37 7.34 8.23 -7.27
CA ASP A 37 7.29 8.84 -8.60
C ASP A 37 7.13 10.37 -8.55
N VAL A 38 6.29 10.88 -7.64
CA VAL A 38 6.14 12.33 -7.41
C VAL A 38 7.44 12.94 -6.89
N SER A 39 8.24 12.18 -6.12
CA SER A 39 9.57 12.61 -5.70
C SER A 39 10.56 12.70 -6.87
N ALA A 40 10.56 11.76 -7.81
CA ALA A 40 11.47 11.78 -8.95
C ALA A 40 11.09 12.88 -9.97
N ILE A 41 9.78 13.03 -10.24
CA ILE A 41 9.26 14.04 -11.17
C ILE A 41 9.27 15.45 -10.55
N GLY A 42 9.09 15.58 -9.23
CA GLY A 42 9.23 16.86 -8.51
C GLY A 42 10.67 17.39 -8.51
N ARG A 43 11.67 16.49 -8.55
CA ARG A 43 13.10 16.84 -8.65
C ARG A 43 13.52 17.16 -10.09
N VAL A 44 12.94 16.48 -11.07
CA VAL A 44 13.20 16.72 -12.51
C VAL A 44 12.45 17.96 -13.04
N SER A 45 11.19 18.19 -12.63
CA SER A 45 10.42 19.37 -13.04
C SER A 45 10.70 20.62 -12.18
N GLY A 46 11.30 20.46 -11.00
CA GLY A 46 11.67 21.55 -10.10
C GLY A 46 13.08 22.13 -10.31
N SER A 47 13.85 21.66 -11.29
CA SER A 47 15.25 22.09 -11.51
C SER A 47 15.60 22.55 -12.93
N SER A 48 14.64 22.61 -13.86
CA SER A 48 14.87 23.16 -15.21
C SER A 48 14.35 24.59 -15.40
N GLY A 49 14.41 25.40 -14.34
CA GLY A 49 14.04 26.82 -14.35
C GLY A 49 15.20 27.74 -13.99
N GLY A 50 16.41 27.40 -14.45
CA GLY A 50 17.59 28.25 -14.33
C GLY A 50 17.71 29.20 -15.53
N ASP A 51 17.35 30.46 -15.26
CA ASP A 51 17.94 31.68 -15.82
C ASP A 51 17.93 31.88 -17.35
N PHE A 52 16.93 32.61 -17.86
CA PHE A 52 17.13 33.59 -18.93
C PHE A 52 15.98 34.60 -18.96
N GLY A 53 16.28 35.85 -18.61
CA GLY A 53 15.40 36.98 -18.93
C GLY A 53 15.29 37.99 -17.80
N ALA A 54 16.22 38.94 -17.79
CA ALA A 54 16.01 40.23 -17.16
C ALA A 54 14.63 40.80 -17.57
N GLN A 55 13.81 41.22 -16.60
CA GLN A 55 13.25 42.59 -16.49
C GLN A 55 12.02 42.69 -15.56
N ALA A 56 12.08 43.70 -14.68
CA ALA A 56 11.02 44.45 -14.00
C ALA A 56 10.39 43.91 -12.69
N PRO A 57 10.38 44.72 -11.60
CA PRO A 57 9.66 44.42 -10.36
C PRO A 57 8.20 44.89 -10.49
N GLY A 58 7.25 43.97 -10.38
CA GLY A 58 5.84 44.34 -10.37
C GLY A 58 4.90 43.16 -10.13
N SER A 59 4.12 43.28 -9.06
CA SER A 59 2.91 42.51 -8.75
C SER A 59 3.09 41.17 -8.02
N ALA A 60 3.02 41.25 -6.69
CA ALA A 60 2.65 40.14 -5.83
C ALA A 60 1.15 39.86 -6.00
N GLY A 61 0.79 38.72 -6.58
CA GLY A 61 -0.60 38.30 -6.76
C GLY A 61 -0.74 36.83 -7.11
N THR A 62 -1.03 36.01 -6.09
CA THR A 62 -1.94 34.84 -6.18
C THR A 62 -1.68 33.74 -7.22
N ASP A 63 -0.56 33.02 -7.14
CA ASP A 63 -0.36 31.78 -7.94
C ASP A 63 0.25 30.59 -7.16
N ALA A 64 0.07 30.54 -5.83
CA ALA A 64 0.58 29.46 -4.98
C ALA A 64 -0.47 28.38 -4.60
N VAL A 65 -1.71 28.48 -5.08
CA VAL A 65 -2.82 27.60 -4.64
C VAL A 65 -3.22 26.55 -5.70
N ASN A 66 -2.72 26.68 -6.94
CA ASN A 66 -2.99 25.74 -8.04
C ASN A 66 -1.81 24.82 -8.41
N SER A 67 -0.86 24.60 -7.49
CA SER A 67 0.00 23.41 -7.55
C SER A 67 -0.82 22.20 -7.07
N GLN A 68 -1.90 21.96 -7.78
CA GLN A 68 -2.82 20.87 -7.60
C GLN A 68 -2.06 19.60 -7.95
N TYR A 69 -1.47 18.98 -6.92
CA TYR A 69 -1.40 17.54 -6.70
C TYR A 69 -1.57 16.71 -7.98
N ARG A 70 -0.65 16.89 -8.92
CA ARG A 70 -0.70 16.25 -10.25
C ARG A 70 -0.25 14.78 -10.20
N GLY A 71 -0.05 14.25 -8.98
CA GLY A 71 0.15 12.83 -8.68
C GLY A 71 -1.14 12.01 -8.62
N ALA A 72 -2.29 12.61 -8.90
CA ALA A 72 -3.56 11.90 -9.11
C ALA A 72 -3.71 11.30 -10.53
N GLN A 73 -2.63 11.25 -11.32
CA GLN A 73 -2.60 10.37 -12.49
C GLN A 73 -2.63 8.94 -11.96
N GLY A 74 -3.84 8.37 -11.98
CA GLY A 74 -4.12 7.04 -11.50
C GLY A 74 -3.13 6.05 -12.10
N LEU A 75 -2.61 5.18 -11.24
CA LEU A 75 -1.87 4.00 -11.64
C LEU A 75 -2.61 3.27 -12.76
N ASP A 76 -1.88 2.64 -13.68
CA ASP A 76 -2.48 1.82 -14.73
C ASP A 76 -3.45 0.79 -14.10
N PRO A 77 -4.74 0.78 -14.49
CA PRO A 77 -5.71 -0.16 -13.95
C PRO A 77 -5.30 -1.63 -14.11
N GLU A 78 -4.47 -1.96 -15.11
CA GLU A 78 -3.94 -3.33 -15.24
C GLU A 78 -2.97 -3.70 -14.11
N PHE A 79 -2.12 -2.76 -13.70
CA PHE A 79 -1.17 -2.96 -12.61
C PHE A 79 -1.87 -3.04 -11.25
N ILE A 80 -2.93 -2.25 -11.03
CA ILE A 80 -3.78 -2.36 -9.83
C ILE A 80 -4.40 -3.76 -9.75
N LYS A 81 -4.92 -4.28 -10.86
CA LYS A 81 -5.55 -5.60 -10.93
C LYS A 81 -4.55 -6.74 -10.69
N GLU A 82 -3.32 -6.59 -11.17
CA GLU A 82 -2.25 -7.56 -10.91
C GLU A 82 -1.82 -7.56 -9.43
N LEU A 83 -1.72 -6.37 -8.82
CA LEU A 83 -1.51 -6.23 -7.37
C LEU A 83 -2.66 -6.85 -6.57
N GLU A 84 -3.91 -6.56 -6.91
CA GLU A 84 -5.08 -7.16 -6.27
C GLU A 84 -5.04 -8.69 -6.33
N LYS A 85 -4.64 -9.25 -7.47
CA LYS A 85 -4.51 -10.70 -7.65
C LYS A 85 -3.37 -11.29 -6.83
N GLN A 86 -2.20 -10.65 -6.81
CA GLN A 86 -1.04 -11.12 -6.03
C GLN A 86 -1.30 -11.10 -4.53
N PHE A 87 -1.98 -10.06 -4.03
CA PHE A 87 -2.34 -9.95 -2.61
C PHE A 87 -3.62 -10.72 -2.24
N GLY A 88 -4.26 -11.39 -3.21
CA GLY A 88 -5.51 -12.12 -3.00
C GLY A 88 -6.69 -11.22 -2.61
N PHE A 89 -6.60 -9.94 -2.97
CA PHE A 89 -7.67 -8.97 -2.77
C PHE A 89 -8.79 -9.08 -3.81
N ASP A 90 -8.62 -9.91 -4.83
CA ASP A 90 -9.68 -10.29 -5.78
C ASP A 90 -10.83 -11.07 -5.11
N LYS A 91 -10.54 -11.75 -3.99
CA LYS A 91 -11.50 -12.60 -3.27
C LYS A 91 -12.34 -11.83 -2.28
N SER A 92 -13.55 -12.33 -2.08
CA SER A 92 -14.49 -11.84 -1.08
C SER A 92 -13.92 -11.96 0.34
N VAL A 93 -14.39 -11.09 1.26
CA VAL A 93 -13.88 -11.00 2.64
C VAL A 93 -13.92 -12.34 3.39
N HIS A 94 -14.96 -13.13 3.15
CA HIS A 94 -15.14 -14.44 3.79
C HIS A 94 -14.22 -15.52 3.19
N GLU A 95 -13.98 -15.51 1.88
CA GLU A 95 -13.01 -16.41 1.26
C GLU A 95 -11.59 -16.19 1.80
N ARG A 96 -11.17 -14.93 1.96
CA ARG A 96 -9.87 -14.61 2.56
C ARG A 96 -9.75 -15.10 3.99
N PHE A 97 -10.80 -14.93 4.78
CA PHE A 97 -10.83 -15.43 6.15
C PHE A 97 -10.72 -16.96 6.21
N LEU A 98 -11.43 -17.68 5.33
CA LEU A 98 -11.36 -19.14 5.27
C LEU A 98 -10.00 -19.65 4.77
N LEU A 99 -9.39 -18.97 3.79
CA LEU A 99 -8.04 -19.26 3.32
C LEU A 99 -7.02 -19.06 4.44
N MET A 100 -7.08 -17.92 5.13
CA MET A 100 -6.23 -17.64 6.28
C MET A 100 -6.42 -18.70 7.37
N LEU A 101 -7.66 -19.06 7.70
CA LEU A 101 -7.94 -20.10 8.70
C LEU A 101 -7.37 -21.46 8.28
N GLY A 102 -7.52 -21.84 7.01
CA GLY A 102 -6.96 -23.07 6.46
C GLY A 102 -5.43 -23.11 6.53
N ASN A 103 -4.78 -22.00 6.19
CA ASN A 103 -3.34 -21.84 6.26
C ASN A 103 -2.86 -21.96 7.72
N TYR A 104 -3.53 -21.29 8.66
CA TYR A 104 -3.19 -21.37 10.09
C TYR A 104 -3.36 -22.78 10.67
N ILE A 105 -4.41 -23.51 10.27
CA ILE A 105 -4.61 -24.91 10.70
C ILE A 105 -3.52 -25.81 10.12
N ARG A 106 -3.04 -25.53 8.91
CA ARG A 106 -1.90 -26.24 8.29
C ARG A 106 -0.53 -25.74 8.79
N PHE A 107 -0.51 -24.80 9.73
CA PHE A 107 0.70 -24.10 10.20
C PHE A 107 1.48 -23.41 9.07
N ASP A 108 0.81 -23.06 7.98
CA ASP A 108 1.38 -22.30 6.87
C ASP A 108 1.19 -20.81 7.12
N PHE A 109 2.29 -20.13 7.45
CA PHE A 109 2.30 -18.69 7.75
C PHE A 109 2.79 -17.84 6.56
N GLY A 110 3.10 -18.48 5.43
CA GLY A 110 3.67 -17.83 4.26
C GLY A 110 5.17 -17.51 4.37
N GLU A 111 5.62 -16.66 3.46
CA GLU A 111 7.03 -16.25 3.30
C GLU A 111 7.33 -14.94 4.03
N SER A 112 8.54 -14.82 4.54
CA SER A 112 9.05 -13.62 5.19
C SER A 112 9.37 -12.54 4.16
N TYR A 113 8.73 -11.38 4.27
CA TYR A 113 9.04 -10.20 3.44
C TYR A 113 10.48 -9.68 3.58
N PHE A 114 11.16 -9.98 4.69
CA PHE A 114 12.51 -9.49 4.96
C PHE A 114 13.61 -10.43 4.49
N ARG A 115 13.30 -11.73 4.39
CA ARG A 115 14.31 -12.77 4.19
C ARG A 115 13.96 -13.79 3.10
N ASP A 116 12.81 -13.65 2.44
CA ASP A 116 12.33 -14.54 1.37
C ASP A 116 12.42 -16.04 1.75
N ILE A 117 12.23 -16.35 3.03
CA ILE A 117 12.16 -17.71 3.58
C ILE A 117 10.87 -17.91 4.36
N SER A 118 10.43 -19.16 4.49
CA SER A 118 9.20 -19.48 5.20
C SER A 118 9.27 -18.93 6.63
N VAL A 119 8.16 -18.37 7.11
CA VAL A 119 8.10 -17.79 8.46
C VAL A 119 8.39 -18.87 9.52
N ILE A 120 8.03 -20.13 9.27
CA ILE A 120 8.34 -21.25 10.17
C ILE A 120 9.85 -21.44 10.28
N ASP A 121 10.55 -21.43 9.15
CA ASP A 121 11.99 -21.65 9.14
C ASP A 121 12.71 -20.44 9.75
N LEU A 122 12.22 -19.23 9.51
CA LEU A 122 12.70 -18.01 10.17
C LEU A 122 12.56 -18.07 11.70
N ILE A 123 11.48 -18.65 12.24
CA ILE A 123 11.27 -18.78 13.70
C ILE A 123 12.19 -19.84 14.32
N LYS A 124 12.61 -20.84 13.54
CA LYS A 124 13.50 -21.92 13.99
C LYS A 124 14.97 -21.51 14.00
N GLU A 125 15.35 -20.54 13.18
CA GLU A 125 16.70 -19.96 13.11
C GLU A 125 16.97 -19.01 14.29
#